data_AF-A0A0T2IA69-F1
#
_entry.id   AF-A0A0T2IA69-F1
#
_cell.length_a   1.000
_cell.length_b   1.000
_cell.length_c   1.000
_cell.angle_alpha   90.00
_cell.angle_beta   90.00
_cell.angle_gamma   90.00
#
_symmetry.space_group_name_H-M   'P 1'
#
loop_
_entity.id
_entity.type
_entity.pdbx_description
1 polymer ?
#
loop_
_entity_poly.entity_id
_entity_poly.type
_entity_poly.pdbx_seq_one_letter_code
_entity_poly.pdbx_strand_id
1 'polypeptide(L)'
;MDEFDGVGYLLRARRRAQLSQREMAGSIGVAQATLSAYEGGRRKLPEPVLVAALRVAGLRLVVVDEKGQEVTPFPADAVRDNAGRRFPAHLEVQPPDQLPREALRAPRYDRRPPRAWYHLRGSDEVTTGCGAGDHPTDLELAVRRRGLWTAGARRLSALREADGARVDRAREERSDGD
;
A
#
# COMPACT_ATOMS: atom_id res chain seq x y z
N MET A 1 -10.07 21.16 19.49
CA MET A 1 -10.10 19.76 19.01
C MET A 1 -11.20 19.11 19.81
N ASP A 2 -12.32 18.75 19.16
CA ASP A 2 -13.39 18.04 19.85
C ASP A 2 -12.82 16.69 20.32
N GLU A 3 -12.99 16.36 21.60
CA GLU A 3 -12.53 15.09 22.14
C GLU A 3 -13.39 13.95 21.55
N PHE A 4 -12.77 12.81 21.25
CA PHE A 4 -13.49 11.68 20.67
C PHE A 4 -14.52 11.10 21.65
N ASP A 5 -15.81 11.35 21.39
CA ASP A 5 -16.92 10.82 22.20
C ASP A 5 -17.41 9.44 21.71
N GLY A 6 -16.70 8.39 22.11
CA GLY A 6 -17.09 7.02 21.79
C GLY A 6 -18.46 6.60 22.35
N VAL A 7 -18.85 7.14 23.51
CA VAL A 7 -20.14 6.80 24.14
C VAL A 7 -21.30 7.46 23.40
N GLY A 8 -21.15 8.72 22.99
CA GLY A 8 -22.11 9.40 22.12
C GLY A 8 -22.31 8.67 20.80
N TYR A 9 -21.23 8.17 20.18
CA TYR A 9 -21.34 7.35 18.96
C TYR A 9 -22.04 6.01 19.20
N LEU A 10 -21.82 5.35 20.34
CA LEU A 10 -22.55 4.14 20.73
C LEU A 10 -24.06 4.42 20.87
N LEU A 11 -24.43 5.50 21.57
CA LEU A 11 -25.84 5.90 21.75
C LEU A 11 -26.48 6.28 20.41
N ARG A 12 -25.74 6.97 19.54
CA ARG A 12 -26.17 7.32 18.18
C ARG A 12 -26.42 6.07 17.33
N ALA A 13 -25.53 5.07 17.40
CA ALA A 13 -25.70 3.80 16.71
C ALA A 13 -26.95 3.07 17.19
N ARG A 14 -27.16 2.98 18.51
CA ARG A 14 -28.35 2.34 19.09
C ARG A 14 -29.64 3.06 18.69
N ARG A 15 -29.67 4.39 18.73
CA ARG A 15 -30.82 5.18 18.28
C ARG A 15 -31.13 4.98 16.79
N ARG A 16 -30.10 4.91 15.95
CA ARG A 16 -30.24 4.67 14.51
C ARG A 16 -30.78 3.27 14.21
N ALA A 17 -30.32 2.26 14.96
CA ALA A 17 -30.79 0.88 14.84
C ALA A 17 -32.17 0.65 15.50
N GLN A 18 -32.70 1.62 16.25
CA GLN A 18 -33.97 1.54 17.00
C GLN A 18 -34.01 0.35 18.00
N LEU A 19 -32.86 -0.02 18.55
CA LEU A 19 -32.75 -1.15 19.48
C LEU A 19 -32.84 -0.70 20.94
N SER A 20 -33.50 -1.51 21.75
CA SER A 20 -33.34 -1.47 23.20
C SER A 20 -31.91 -1.84 23.60
N GLN A 21 -31.56 -1.55 24.85
CA GLN A 21 -30.25 -1.92 25.39
C GLN A 21 -30.03 -3.44 25.37
N ARG A 22 -31.07 -4.24 25.65
CA ARG A 22 -30.97 -5.71 25.64
C ARG A 22 -30.74 -6.24 24.23
N GLU A 23 -31.45 -5.71 23.24
CA GLU A 23 -31.32 -6.14 21.84
C GLU A 23 -29.97 -5.75 21.24
N MET A 24 -29.50 -4.53 21.52
CA MET A 24 -28.16 -4.10 21.11
C MET A 24 -27.08 -4.97 21.76
N ALA A 25 -27.18 -5.22 23.06
CA ALA A 25 -26.23 -6.06 23.79
C ALA A 25 -26.18 -7.49 23.21
N GLY A 26 -27.36 -8.07 22.91
CA GLY A 26 -27.46 -9.36 22.23
C GLY A 26 -26.84 -9.35 20.83
N SER A 27 -27.05 -8.27 20.06
CA SER A 27 -26.53 -8.14 18.70
C SER A 27 -25.01 -8.03 18.64
N ILE A 28 -24.38 -7.41 19.64
CA ILE A 28 -22.92 -7.22 19.71
C ILE A 28 -22.21 -8.26 20.59
N GLY A 29 -22.94 -9.19 21.20
CA GLY A 29 -22.37 -10.30 21.99
C GLY A 29 -21.86 -9.91 23.39
N VAL A 30 -22.50 -8.94 24.05
CA VAL A 30 -22.16 -8.54 25.43
C VAL A 30 -23.36 -8.68 26.37
N ALA A 31 -23.12 -8.77 27.68
CA ALA A 31 -24.20 -8.72 28.66
C ALA A 31 -24.85 -7.33 28.70
N GLN A 32 -26.17 -7.25 28.88
CA GLN A 32 -26.90 -5.96 28.95
C GLN A 32 -26.38 -5.05 30.07
N ALA A 33 -26.04 -5.60 31.24
CA ALA A 33 -25.40 -4.84 32.32
C ALA A 33 -24.03 -4.26 31.92
N THR A 34 -23.27 -4.98 31.09
CA THR A 34 -21.99 -4.50 30.55
C THR A 34 -22.20 -3.34 29.58
N LEU A 35 -23.19 -3.45 28.69
CA LEU A 35 -23.58 -2.34 27.81
C LEU A 35 -24.02 -1.11 28.61
N SER A 36 -24.79 -1.29 29.68
CA SER A 36 -25.19 -0.20 30.57
C SER A 36 -24.02 0.48 31.27
N ALA A 37 -23.00 -0.29 31.66
CA ALA A 37 -21.80 0.28 32.26
C ALA A 37 -21.01 1.12 31.24
N TYR A 38 -20.98 0.72 29.97
CA TYR A 38 -20.37 1.50 28.90
C TYR A 38 -21.15 2.80 28.62
N GLU A 39 -22.47 2.71 28.40
CA GLU A 39 -23.31 3.89 28.12
C GLU A 39 -23.32 4.88 29.28
N GLY A 40 -23.26 4.40 30.53
CA GLY A 40 -23.22 5.24 31.72
C GLY A 40 -21.83 5.73 32.13
N GLY A 41 -20.78 5.49 31.33
CA GLY A 41 -19.41 5.92 31.61
C GLY A 41 -18.74 5.24 32.81
N ARG A 42 -19.38 4.24 33.42
CA ARG A 42 -18.83 3.49 34.58
C ARG A 42 -17.71 2.54 34.17
N ARG A 43 -17.62 2.22 32.88
CA ARG A 43 -16.57 1.39 32.29
C ARG A 43 -16.12 1.97 30.96
N LYS A 44 -14.81 1.98 30.71
CA LYS A 44 -14.24 2.40 29.43
C LYS A 44 -14.83 1.53 28.30
N LEU A 45 -15.34 2.19 27.26
CA LEU A 45 -15.87 1.53 26.06
C LEU A 45 -14.70 0.97 25.23
N PRO A 46 -14.60 -0.36 25.05
CA PRO A 46 -13.58 -0.93 24.19
C PRO A 46 -13.94 -0.71 22.70
N GLU A 47 -12.92 -0.43 21.89
CA GLU A 47 -13.06 -0.16 20.45
C GLU A 47 -13.82 -1.26 19.69
N PRO A 48 -13.60 -2.57 19.93
CA PRO A 48 -14.33 -3.61 19.21
C PRO A 48 -15.84 -3.59 19.45
N VAL A 49 -16.27 -3.17 20.64
CA VAL A 49 -17.71 -3.04 20.98
C VAL A 49 -18.32 -1.86 20.25
N LEU A 50 -17.61 -0.73 20.19
CA LEU A 50 -18.05 0.43 19.41
C LEU A 50 -18.18 0.08 17.92
N VAL A 51 -17.17 -0.56 17.33
CA VAL A 51 -17.20 -0.97 15.92
C VAL A 51 -18.35 -1.95 15.65
N ALA A 52 -18.60 -2.91 16.54
CA ALA A 52 -19.72 -3.83 16.41
C ALA A 52 -21.08 -3.08 16.44
N ALA A 53 -21.27 -2.16 17.39
CA ALA A 53 -22.51 -1.37 17.48
C ALA A 53 -22.72 -0.47 16.26
N LEU A 54 -21.67 0.17 15.76
CA LEU A 54 -21.71 0.95 14.52
C LEU A 54 -22.13 0.06 13.34
N ARG A 55 -21.55 -1.14 13.22
CA ARG A 55 -21.90 -2.10 12.17
C ARG A 55 -23.36 -2.52 12.21
N VAL A 56 -23.92 -2.79 13.40
CA VAL A 56 -25.36 -3.09 13.59
C VAL A 56 -26.24 -1.94 13.07
N ALA A 57 -25.78 -0.69 13.23
CA ALA A 57 -26.48 0.50 12.75
C ALA A 57 -26.22 0.83 11.26
N GLY A 58 -25.51 -0.03 10.52
CA GLY A 58 -25.12 0.21 9.13
C GLY A 58 -24.07 1.33 8.97
N LEU A 59 -23.24 1.53 10.00
CA LEU A 59 -22.17 2.53 10.04
C LEU A 59 -20.79 1.85 10.04
N ARG A 60 -19.77 2.57 9.59
CA ARG A 60 -18.36 2.16 9.66
C ARG A 60 -17.52 3.30 10.20
N LEU A 61 -16.43 2.97 10.90
CA LEU A 61 -15.45 3.94 11.37
C LEU A 61 -14.43 4.21 10.26
N VAL A 62 -14.14 5.48 10.02
CA VAL A 62 -13.14 5.95 9.05
C VAL A 62 -12.25 6.99 9.69
N VAL A 63 -10.99 7.03 9.28
CA VAL A 63 -10.10 8.14 9.59
C VAL A 63 -10.15 9.08 8.39
N VAL A 64 -10.33 10.37 8.64
CA VAL A 64 -10.35 11.40 7.60
C VAL A 64 -9.29 12.45 7.90
N ASP A 65 -8.71 13.02 6.85
CA ASP A 65 -7.79 14.14 6.96
C ASP A 65 -8.53 15.47 7.19
N GLU A 66 -7.78 16.56 7.32
CA GLU A 66 -8.31 17.92 7.51
C GLU A 66 -9.19 18.40 6.35
N LYS A 67 -9.08 17.78 5.18
CA LYS A 67 -9.86 18.09 3.97
C LYS A 67 -11.09 17.18 3.85
N GLY A 68 -11.31 16.29 4.81
CA GLY A 68 -12.40 15.31 4.79
C GLY A 68 -12.16 14.12 3.86
N GLN A 69 -10.92 13.92 3.39
CA GLN A 69 -10.55 12.76 2.58
C GLN A 69 -10.29 11.56 3.48
N GLU A 70 -10.82 10.39 3.09
CA GLU A 70 -10.59 9.16 3.83
C GLU A 70 -9.12 8.73 3.74
N VAL A 71 -8.50 8.51 4.90
CA VAL A 71 -7.15 7.98 5.04
C VAL A 71 -7.25 6.48 5.28
N THR A 72 -6.74 5.70 4.34
CA THR A 72 -6.75 4.24 4.44
C THR A 72 -5.65 3.75 5.40
N PRO A 73 -5.85 2.59 6.07
CA PRO A 73 -4.78 1.95 6.81
C PRO A 73 -3.58 1.61 5.92
N PHE A 74 -2.40 1.60 6.52
CA PHE A 74 -1.18 1.22 5.83
C PHE A 74 -1.30 -0.18 5.21
N PRO A 75 -0.90 -0.39 3.94
CA PRO A 75 -1.13 -1.64 3.22
C PRO A 75 -0.51 -2.83 3.95
N ALA A 76 -1.34 -3.84 4.23
CA ALA A 76 -0.91 -5.04 4.95
C ALA A 76 0.03 -5.92 4.11
N ASP A 77 -0.08 -5.81 2.78
CA ASP A 77 0.66 -6.51 1.73
C ASP A 77 1.81 -5.65 1.14
N ALA A 78 2.18 -4.57 1.83
CA ALA A 78 3.41 -3.84 1.57
C ALA A 78 4.61 -4.81 1.49
N VAL A 79 5.51 -4.55 0.54
CA VAL A 79 6.70 -5.36 0.32
C VAL A 79 7.53 -5.50 1.59
N ARG A 80 8.09 -6.69 1.78
CA ARG A 80 8.98 -7.03 2.89
C ARG A 80 10.38 -7.29 2.37
N ASP A 81 11.37 -7.12 3.25
CA ASP A 81 12.75 -7.44 2.94
C ASP A 81 12.95 -8.95 2.66
N ASN A 82 14.18 -9.34 2.31
CA ASN A 82 14.53 -10.75 2.07
C ASN A 82 14.39 -11.64 3.32
N ALA A 83 14.31 -11.05 4.51
CA ALA A 83 14.11 -11.76 5.79
C ALA A 83 12.65 -11.72 6.27
N GLY A 84 11.71 -11.19 5.47
CA GLY A 84 10.28 -11.09 5.82
C GLY A 84 9.92 -9.94 6.77
N ARG A 85 10.86 -9.05 7.08
CA ARG A 85 10.63 -7.87 7.93
C ARG A 85 10.01 -6.73 7.14
N ARG A 86 9.26 -5.87 7.83
CA ARG A 86 8.72 -4.63 7.24
C ARG A 86 9.84 -3.60 7.11
N PHE A 87 9.78 -2.80 6.05
CA PHE A 87 10.59 -1.60 5.95
C PHE A 87 10.13 -0.53 6.95
N PRO A 88 11.02 0.40 7.36
CA PRO A 88 10.63 1.49 8.26
C PRO A 88 9.51 2.36 7.65
N ALA A 89 8.44 2.59 8.41
CA ALA A 89 7.20 3.22 7.90
C ALA A 89 7.37 4.66 7.40
N HIS A 90 8.38 5.38 7.88
CA HIS A 90 8.64 6.78 7.52
C HIS A 90 9.57 6.94 6.30
N LEU A 91 10.09 5.84 5.77
CA LEU A 91 11.02 5.82 4.63
C LEU A 91 10.28 5.46 3.35
N GLU A 92 10.72 6.06 2.25
CA GLU A 92 10.21 5.75 0.92
C GLU A 92 10.87 4.48 0.41
N VAL A 93 10.05 3.46 0.18
CA VAL A 93 10.51 2.16 -0.31
C VAL A 93 10.39 2.13 -1.83
N GLN A 94 11.52 1.91 -2.49
CA GLN A 94 11.65 1.91 -3.94
C GLN A 94 11.69 0.48 -4.52
N PRO A 95 11.16 0.28 -5.74
CA PRO A 95 11.26 -0.99 -6.46
C PRO A 95 12.71 -1.46 -6.64
N PRO A 96 12.94 -2.79 -6.74
CA PRO A 96 14.30 -3.34 -6.82
C PRO A 96 15.04 -3.00 -8.12
N ASP A 97 14.32 -2.61 -9.18
CA ASP A 97 14.90 -2.14 -10.45
C ASP A 97 15.40 -0.69 -10.38
N GLN A 98 14.99 0.08 -9.36
CA GLN A 98 15.51 1.41 -9.08
C GLN A 98 16.71 1.31 -8.12
N LEU A 99 17.79 0.73 -8.61
CA LEU A 99 19.00 0.51 -7.82
C LEU A 99 19.66 1.85 -7.43
N PRO A 100 19.98 2.06 -6.14
CA PRO A 100 20.83 3.17 -5.72
C PRO A 100 22.19 3.13 -6.42
N ARG A 101 22.84 4.28 -6.59
CA ARG A 101 24.13 4.36 -7.30
C ARG A 101 25.21 3.53 -6.63
N GLU A 102 25.22 3.46 -5.30
CA GLU A 102 26.17 2.65 -4.54
C GLU A 102 26.01 1.16 -4.83
N ALA A 103 24.77 0.69 -4.97
CA ALA A 103 24.47 -0.71 -5.28
C ALA A 103 24.94 -1.09 -6.69
N LEU A 104 24.88 -0.16 -7.64
CA LEU A 104 25.43 -0.34 -9.00
C LEU A 104 26.97 -0.38 -9.00
N ARG A 105 27.63 0.41 -8.14
CA ARG A 105 29.09 0.49 -8.05
C ARG A 105 29.72 -0.73 -7.37
N ALA A 106 29.01 -1.33 -6.41
CA ALA A 106 29.50 -2.45 -5.63
C ALA A 106 28.47 -3.60 -5.59
N PRO A 107 28.23 -4.27 -6.74
CA PRO A 107 27.28 -5.36 -6.80
C PRO A 107 27.70 -6.52 -5.89
N ARG A 108 26.75 -7.02 -5.10
CA ARG A 108 26.94 -8.17 -4.21
C ARG A 108 26.27 -9.39 -4.82
N TYR A 109 27.09 -10.35 -5.25
CA TYR A 109 26.62 -11.59 -5.87
C TYR A 109 26.42 -12.74 -4.86
N ASP A 110 26.93 -12.58 -3.63
CA ASP A 110 26.85 -13.56 -2.54
C ASP A 110 25.45 -13.66 -1.90
N ARG A 111 24.53 -12.76 -2.28
CA ARG A 111 23.21 -12.64 -1.65
C ARG A 111 22.12 -12.60 -2.71
N ARG A 112 20.94 -13.08 -2.31
CA ARG A 112 19.73 -12.91 -3.11
C ARG A 112 19.53 -11.41 -3.39
N PRO A 113 19.16 -11.02 -4.61
CA PRO A 113 18.84 -9.63 -4.90
C PRO A 113 17.73 -9.16 -3.95
N PRO A 114 17.80 -7.91 -3.48
CA PRO A 114 16.79 -7.35 -2.60
C PRO A 114 15.44 -7.24 -3.32
N ARG A 115 14.37 -7.37 -2.53
CA ARG A 115 13.00 -7.24 -3.03
C ARG A 115 12.58 -5.79 -3.26
N ALA A 116 13.18 -4.87 -2.52
CA ALA A 116 12.99 -3.43 -2.59
C ALA A 116 14.15 -2.74 -1.84
N TRP A 117 14.27 -1.43 -2.01
CA TRP A 117 15.26 -0.58 -1.34
C TRP A 117 14.57 0.59 -0.65
N TYR A 118 15.29 1.35 0.17
CA TYR A 118 14.82 2.63 0.68
C TYR A 118 15.99 3.59 0.77
N HIS A 119 15.70 4.89 0.70
CA HIS A 119 16.70 5.94 0.93
C HIS A 119 16.57 6.48 2.35
N LEU A 120 17.70 6.85 2.95
CA LEU A 120 17.70 7.60 4.20
C LEU A 120 17.40 9.06 3.88
N ARG A 121 16.56 9.72 4.67
CA ARG A 121 16.27 11.15 4.49
C ARG A 121 17.58 11.96 4.60
N GLY A 122 17.85 12.79 3.59
CA GLY A 122 19.06 13.62 3.52
C GLY A 122 20.20 13.04 2.68
N SER A 123 20.03 11.87 2.05
CA SER A 123 20.88 11.51 0.91
C SER A 123 20.48 12.37 -0.29
N ASP A 124 21.41 13.11 -0.90
CA ASP A 124 21.22 14.01 -2.05
C ASP A 124 20.65 13.34 -3.33
N GLU A 125 20.27 12.07 -3.25
CA GLU A 125 19.56 11.35 -4.31
C GLU A 125 18.06 11.70 -4.28
N VAL A 126 17.73 12.84 -4.89
CA VAL A 126 16.34 13.15 -5.28
C VAL A 126 15.91 12.11 -6.30
N THR A 127 15.30 11.03 -5.82
CA THR A 127 14.68 10.04 -6.71
C THR A 127 13.32 10.59 -7.11
N THR A 128 13.22 11.05 -8.36
CA THR A 128 11.91 11.27 -9.00
C THR A 128 11.31 9.89 -9.30
N GLY A 129 10.70 9.26 -8.30
CA GLY A 129 10.12 7.93 -8.45
C GLY A 129 9.26 7.55 -7.26
N CYS A 130 7.97 7.35 -7.51
CA CYS A 130 6.92 7.05 -6.52
C CYS A 130 6.66 8.20 -5.53
N GLY A 131 6.02 9.25 -6.03
CA GLY A 131 5.63 10.40 -5.21
C GLY A 131 4.70 10.00 -4.07
N ALA A 132 5.00 10.47 -2.86
CA ALA A 132 4.10 10.58 -1.69
C ALA A 132 3.16 9.37 -1.43
N GLY A 133 3.54 8.17 -1.86
CA GLY A 133 2.73 6.97 -1.76
C GLY A 133 3.21 6.05 -0.65
N ASP A 134 2.33 5.14 -0.21
CA ASP A 134 2.68 4.05 0.69
C ASP A 134 3.77 3.14 0.10
N HIS A 135 4.32 2.25 0.93
CA HIS A 135 5.27 1.23 0.46
C HIS A 135 4.64 0.38 -0.66
N PRO A 136 5.37 0.09 -1.75
CA PRO A 136 4.81 -0.68 -2.84
C PRO A 136 4.42 -2.07 -2.37
N THR A 137 3.28 -2.54 -2.86
CA THR A 137 2.79 -3.90 -2.55
C THR A 137 3.52 -4.95 -3.38
N ASP A 138 3.47 -6.20 -2.91
CA ASP A 138 4.03 -7.32 -3.67
C ASP A 138 3.36 -7.50 -5.04
N LEU A 139 2.06 -7.18 -5.15
CA LEU A 139 1.33 -7.19 -6.41
C LEU A 139 1.83 -6.11 -7.37
N GLU A 140 2.00 -4.88 -6.89
CA GLU A 140 2.52 -3.76 -7.70
C GLU A 140 3.92 -4.07 -8.25
N LEU A 141 4.81 -4.63 -7.42
CA LEU A 141 6.14 -5.04 -7.87
C LEU A 141 6.08 -6.18 -8.89
N ALA A 142 5.14 -7.12 -8.74
CA ALA A 142 4.94 -8.20 -9.71
C ALA A 142 4.38 -7.69 -11.05
N VAL A 143 3.48 -6.71 -11.03
CA VAL A 143 2.96 -6.04 -12.22
C VAL A 143 4.07 -5.25 -12.91
N ARG A 144 4.86 -4.48 -12.14
CA ARG A 144 6.01 -3.72 -12.64
C ARG A 144 7.03 -4.61 -13.34
N ARG A 145 7.43 -5.71 -12.70
CA ARG A 145 8.39 -6.68 -13.27
C ARG A 145 7.90 -7.26 -14.60
N ARG A 146 6.60 -7.60 -14.69
CA ARG A 146 6.00 -8.06 -15.95
C ARG A 146 6.03 -6.97 -17.02
N GLY A 147 5.70 -5.73 -16.68
CA GLY A 147 5.76 -4.59 -17.60
C GLY A 147 7.17 -4.30 -18.13
N LEU A 148 8.20 -4.37 -17.28
CA LEU A 148 9.58 -4.21 -17.69
C LEU A 148 10.03 -5.30 -18.67
N TRP A 149 9.62 -6.54 -18.42
CA TRP A 149 9.94 -7.66 -19.30
C TRP A 149 9.30 -7.51 -20.69
N THR A 150 8.02 -7.13 -20.76
CA THR A 150 7.34 -6.92 -22.05
C THR A 150 7.90 -5.71 -22.81
N ALA A 151 8.23 -4.62 -22.12
CA ALA A 151 8.88 -3.47 -22.71
C ALA A 151 10.28 -3.81 -23.26
N GLY A 152 11.07 -4.57 -22.49
CA GLY A 152 12.38 -5.06 -22.91
C GLY A 152 12.30 -5.95 -24.16
N ALA A 153 11.33 -6.86 -24.22
CA ALA A 153 11.09 -7.70 -25.38
C ALA A 153 10.78 -6.87 -26.65
N ARG A 154 9.89 -5.87 -26.55
CA ARG A 154 9.58 -4.96 -27.67
C ARG A 154 10.82 -4.21 -28.15
N ARG A 155 11.65 -3.72 -27.22
CA ARG A 155 12.88 -3.00 -27.56
C ARG A 155 13.88 -3.90 -28.30
N LEU A 156 14.04 -5.14 -27.86
CA LEU A 156 14.94 -6.09 -28.52
C LEU A 156 14.45 -6.44 -29.94
N SER A 157 13.14 -6.64 -30.11
CA SER A 157 12.55 -6.84 -31.44
C SER A 157 12.82 -5.66 -32.37
N ALA A 158 12.56 -4.43 -31.91
CA ALA A 158 12.82 -3.22 -32.70
C ALA A 158 14.32 -3.05 -33.06
N LEU A 159 15.24 -3.39 -32.15
CA LEU A 159 16.67 -3.37 -32.44
C LEU A 159 17.06 -4.41 -33.50
N ARG A 160 16.47 -5.61 -33.44
CA ARG A 160 16.71 -6.67 -34.44
C ARG A 160 16.16 -6.30 -35.81
N GLU A 161 14.97 -5.72 -35.88
CA GLU A 161 14.39 -5.21 -37.12
C GLU A 161 15.26 -4.09 -37.73
N ALA A 162 15.73 -3.16 -36.89
CA ALA A 162 16.63 -2.09 -37.33
C ALA A 162 18.00 -2.60 -37.78
N ASP A 163 18.52 -3.67 -37.17
CA ASP A 163 19.78 -4.29 -37.57
C ASP A 163 19.63 -5.08 -38.88
N GLY A 164 18.54 -5.84 -39.04
CA GLY A 164 18.19 -6.51 -40.30
C GLY A 164 18.05 -5.53 -41.46
N ALA A 165 17.31 -4.43 -41.27
CA ALA A 165 17.17 -3.38 -42.29
C ALA A 165 18.50 -2.71 -42.68
N ARG A 166 19.50 -2.65 -41.78
CA ARG A 166 20.86 -2.18 -42.12
C ARG A 166 21.60 -3.20 -42.97
N VAL A 167 21.50 -4.48 -42.62
CA VAL A 167 22.15 -5.57 -43.36
C VAL A 167 21.58 -5.69 -44.78
N ASP A 168 20.26 -5.57 -44.92
CA ASP A 168 19.60 -5.65 -46.22
C ASP A 168 19.99 -4.47 -47.13
N ARG A 169 19.99 -3.24 -46.61
CA ARG A 169 20.49 -2.06 -47.33
C ARG A 169 21.94 -2.21 -47.78
N ALA A 170 22.80 -2.74 -46.90
CA ALA A 170 24.21 -2.98 -47.21
C ALA A 170 24.45 -4.14 -48.21
N ARG A 171 23.43 -4.95 -48.52
CA ARG A 171 23.45 -5.97 -49.58
C ARG A 171 22.96 -5.39 -50.91
N GLU A 172 21.89 -4.59 -50.89
CA GLU A 172 21.39 -3.88 -52.09
C GLU A 172 22.47 -2.96 -52.67
N GLU A 173 23.14 -2.17 -51.83
CA GLU A 173 24.23 -1.27 -52.24
C GLU A 173 25.45 -2.02 -52.84
N ARG A 174 25.63 -3.31 -52.55
CA ARG A 174 26.68 -4.15 -53.17
C ARG A 174 26.23 -4.83 -54.46
N SER A 175 24.92 -4.98 -54.66
CA SER A 175 24.36 -5.59 -55.86
C SER A 175 24.17 -4.59 -57.00
N ASP A 176 24.02 -3.30 -56.69
CA ASP A 176 23.89 -2.22 -57.68
C ASP A 176 25.24 -1.64 -58.15
N GLY A 177 26.36 -2.16 -57.63
CA GLY A 177 27.72 -1.73 -57.93
C GLY A 177 28.52 -2.65 -58.86
N ASP A 178 27.90 -3.68 -59.42
CA ASP A 178 28.44 -4.63 -60.41
C ASP A 178 27.65 -4.51 -61.74
#